data_AF-A0A840W2I1-F1
#
_entry.id   AF-A0A840W2I1-F1
#
_cell.length_a   1.000
_cell.length_b   1.000
_cell.length_c   1.000
_cell.angle_alpha   90.00
_cell.angle_beta   90.00
_cell.angle_gamma   90.00
#
_symmetry.space_group_name_H-M   'P 1'
#
loop_
_entity.id
_entity.type
_entity.pdbx_description
1 polymer ?
#
loop_
_entity_poly.entity_id
_entity_poly.type
_entity_poly.pdbx_seq_one_letter_code
_entity_poly.pdbx_strand_id
1 'polypeptide(L)' 'MAADTWVELATGRIGWAEAVTEGRVQMSGVRADLSAYLPL' A
#
# COMPACT_ATOMS: atom_id res chain seq x y z
N MET A 1 -6.54 -4.29 5.44
CA MET A 1 -6.21 -2.88 5.15
C MET A 1 -7.47 -2.06 5.39
N ALA A 2 -7.37 -0.98 6.15
CA ALA A 2 -8.47 -0.06 6.39
C ALA A 2 -8.64 0.91 5.19
N ALA A 3 -9.83 1.49 5.05
CA ALA A 3 -10.18 2.31 3.88
C ALA A 3 -9.33 3.59 3.77
N ASP A 4 -9.00 4.20 4.90
CA ASP A 4 -8.10 5.35 5.02
C ASP A 4 -6.70 5.04 4.49
N THR A 5 -6.12 3.91 4.86
CA THR A 5 -4.80 3.44 4.40
C THR A 5 -4.76 3.34 2.87
N TRP A 6 -5.84 2.84 2.25
CA TRP A 6 -5.92 2.76 0.80
C TRP A 6 -5.93 4.14 0.14
N VAL A 7 -6.69 5.10 0.68
CA VAL A 7 -6.73 6.46 0.14
C VAL A 7 -5.38 7.16 0.32
N GLU A 8 -4.70 6.96 1.44
CA GLU A 8 -3.35 7.51 1.66
C GLU A 8 -2.34 6.97 0.66
N LEU A 9 -2.37 5.66 0.38
CA LEU A 9 -1.52 5.04 -0.66
C LEU A 9 -1.85 5.55 -2.07
N ALA A 10 -3.15 5.57 -2.42
CA ALA A 10 -3.62 6.04 -3.72
C ALA A 10 -3.26 7.51 -3.98
N THR A 11 -3.20 8.34 -2.93
CA THR A 11 -2.86 9.77 -3.01
C THR A 11 -1.38 10.06 -2.74
N GLY A 12 -0.56 9.04 -2.45
CA GLY A 12 0.87 9.20 -2.17
C GLY A 12 1.20 9.84 -0.83
N ARG A 13 0.26 9.86 0.13
CA ARG A 13 0.49 10.37 1.49
C ARG A 13 1.36 9.45 2.35
N ILE A 14 1.31 8.14 2.08
CA ILE A 14 2.23 7.14 2.65
C ILE A 14 2.81 6.28 1.54
N GLY A 15 4.02 5.75 1.74
CA GLY A 15 4.66 4.87 0.76
C GLY A 15 4.15 3.43 0.82
N TRP A 16 4.15 2.71 -0.31
CA TRP A 16 3.81 1.28 -0.35
C TRP A 16 4.72 0.44 0.56
N ALA A 17 6.05 0.63 0.45
CA ALA A 17 7.02 -0.11 1.26
C ALA A 17 6.85 0.15 2.76
N GLU A 18 6.64 1.41 3.14
CA GLU A 18 6.34 1.83 4.51
C GLU A 18 5.09 1.13 5.04
N ALA A 19 3.99 1.17 4.29
CA ALA A 19 2.72 0.57 4.71
C ALA A 19 2.81 -0.97 4.87
N VAL A 20 3.65 -1.64 4.07
CA VAL A 20 3.93 -3.07 4.22
C VAL A 20 4.81 -3.32 5.46
N THR A 21 5.89 -2.55 5.63
CA THR A 21 6.80 -2.67 6.79
C THR A 21 6.07 -2.41 8.11
N GLU A 22 5.16 -1.45 8.16
CA GLU A 22 4.33 -1.16 9.34
C GLU A 22 3.16 -2.15 9.53
N GLY A 23 2.96 -3.08 8.59
CA GLY A 23 1.89 -4.07 8.65
C GLY A 23 0.49 -3.52 8.36
N ARG A 24 0.37 -2.24 7.95
CA ARG A 24 -0.91 -1.64 7.50
C ARG A 24 -1.46 -2.32 6.24
N VAL A 25 -0.55 -2.82 5.40
CA VAL A 25 -0.83 -3.63 4.22
C VAL A 25 -0.23 -5.02 4.41
N GLN A 26 -1.00 -6.05 4.07
CA GLN A 26 -0.57 -7.44 4.07
C GLN A 26 -0.49 -7.93 2.63
N MET A 27 0.63 -8.56 2.25
CA MET A 27 0.86 -9.06 0.90
C MET A 27 1.00 -10.58 0.93
N SER A 28 0.05 -11.30 0.32
CA SER A 28 0.11 -12.75 0.19
C SER A 28 0.54 -13.15 -1.22
N GLY A 29 1.85 -13.06 -1.49
CA GLY A 29 2.46 -13.48 -2.76
C GLY A 29 2.79 -12.33 -3.73
N VAL A 30 3.51 -12.67 -4.80
CA VAL A 30 4.19 -11.70 -5.69
C VAL A 30 3.25 -10.80 -6.49
N ARG A 31 2.02 -11.26 -6.78
CA ARG A 31 1.02 -10.48 -7.54
C ARG A 31 0.27 -9.46 -6.70
N ALA A 32 0.44 -9.50 -5.38
CA ALA A 32 -0.16 -8.53 -4.47
C ALA A 32 0.74 -7.30 -4.27
N ASP A 33 1.90 -7.24 -4.94
CA ASP A 33 2.71 -6.04 -5.00
C ASP A 33 2.06 -5.02 -5.94
N LEU A 34 1.50 -3.96 -5.36
CA LEU A 34 0.86 -2.87 -6.09
C LEU A 34 1.76 -1.63 -6.19
N SER A 35 3.02 -1.69 -5.74
CA SER A 35 3.94 -0.55 -5.75
C SER A 35 4.08 0.12 -7.12
N ALA A 36 4.04 -0.68 -8.20
CA ALA A 36 4.16 -0.18 -9.57
C ALA A 36 2.94 0.59 -10.08
N TYR A 37 1.81 0.55 -9.35
CA TYR A 37 0.55 1.19 -9.74
C TYR A 37 0.17 2.34 -8.81
N LEU A 38 1.05 2.71 -7.87
CA LEU A 38 0.80 3.74 -6.88
C LEU A 38 1.92 4.81 -6.92
N PRO A 39 1.60 6.09 -6.64
CA PRO A 39 0.26 6.64 -6.47
C PRO A 39 -0.55 6.63 -7.78
N LEU A 40 -1.88 6.82 -7.68
CA LEU A 40 -2.79 6.88 -8.84
C LEU A 40 -2.84 8.28 -9.47
#